data_AF-A0A353QZW2-F1
#
_entry.id   AF-A0A353QZW2-F1
#
_cell.length_a   1.000
_cell.length_b   1.000
_cell.length_c   1.000
_cell.angle_alpha   90.00
_cell.angle_beta   90.00
_cell.angle_gamma   90.00
#
_symmetry.space_group_name_H-M   'P 1'
#
loop_
_entity.id
_entity.type
_entity.pdbx_description
1 polymer ?
#
loop_
_entity_poly.entity_id
_entity_poly.type
_entity_poly.pdbx_seq_one_letter_code
_entity_poly.pdbx_strand_id
1 'polypeptide(L)'
;LVLNYLGQGALVLADPAAIENPFYALAPRWALYPLVALATLATVIASQALISGVFSLVRQSIQLGVMPRMRIVQTSPSEIGQIYAPAANFALMLACMALVLAFRTSGNLAAAYGVAITITML
;
A
#
# COMPACT_ATOMS: atom_id res chain seq x y z
N LEU A 1 7.52 -3.45 15.89
CA LEU A 1 6.76 -4.45 15.09
C LEU A 1 6.55 -5.75 15.85
N VAL A 2 7.61 -6.47 16.26
CA VAL A 2 7.52 -7.75 17.00
C VAL A 2 6.58 -7.69 18.21
N LEU A 3 6.77 -6.70 19.09
CA LEU A 3 5.93 -6.54 20.28
C LEU A 3 4.45 -6.34 19.97
N ASN A 4 4.12 -5.68 18.87
CA ASN A 4 2.73 -5.48 18.44
C ASN A 4 2.10 -6.81 17.97
N TYR A 5 2.83 -7.62 17.21
CA TYR A 5 2.37 -8.96 16.79
C TYR A 5 2.24 -9.92 17.98
N LEU A 6 3.17 -9.89 18.94
CA LEU A 6 3.05 -10.68 20.18
C LEU A 6 1.81 -10.27 20.98
N GLY A 7 1.53 -8.97 21.07
CA GLY A 7 0.31 -8.47 21.70
C GLY A 7 -0.95 -8.97 20.99
N GLN A 8 -1.00 -8.90 19.65
CA GLN A 8 -2.13 -9.40 18.86
C GLN A 8 -2.32 -10.91 19.03
N GLY A 9 -1.22 -11.68 19.07
CA GLY A 9 -1.26 -13.11 19.34
C GLY A 9 -1.81 -13.42 20.73
N ALA A 10 -1.34 -12.71 21.76
CA ALA A 10 -1.85 -12.87 23.12
C ALA A 10 -3.36 -12.51 23.22
N LEU A 11 -3.80 -11.47 22.52
CA LEU A 11 -5.21 -11.06 22.47
C LEU A 11 -6.08 -12.15 21.84
N VAL A 12 -5.68 -12.69 20.68
CA VAL A 12 -6.45 -13.73 19.98
C VAL A 12 -6.47 -15.06 20.76
N LEU A 13 -5.39 -15.37 21.49
CA LEU A 13 -5.37 -16.53 22.40
C LEU A 13 -6.35 -16.38 23.57
N ALA A 14 -6.53 -15.16 24.08
CA ALA A 14 -7.45 -14.87 25.18
C ALA A 14 -8.91 -14.73 24.71
N ASP A 15 -9.12 -14.09 23.56
CA ASP A 15 -10.41 -13.88 22.92
C ASP A 15 -10.32 -14.21 21.42
N PRO A 16 -10.72 -15.42 21.00
CA PRO A 16 -10.69 -15.82 19.59
C PRO A 16 -11.55 -14.93 18.68
N ALA A 17 -12.56 -14.24 19.21
CA ALA A 17 -13.40 -13.34 18.41
C ALA A 17 -12.64 -12.08 17.95
N ALA A 18 -11.54 -11.74 18.61
CA ALA A 18 -10.70 -10.61 18.23
C ALA A 18 -9.94 -10.80 16.90
N ILE A 19 -10.00 -12.01 16.30
CA ILE A 19 -9.30 -12.33 15.05
C ILE A 19 -9.77 -11.49 13.85
N GLU A 20 -10.97 -10.93 13.88
CA GLU A 20 -11.46 -10.08 12.78
C GLU A 20 -10.64 -8.79 12.64
N ASN A 21 -10.27 -8.16 13.75
CA ASN A 21 -9.56 -6.88 13.76
C ASN A 21 -8.61 -6.75 14.97
N PRO A 22 -7.61 -7.65 15.11
CA PRO A 22 -6.80 -7.75 16.33
C PRO A 22 -5.99 -6.49 16.61
N PHE A 23 -5.58 -5.76 15.58
CA PHE A 23 -4.87 -4.49 15.72
C PHE A 23 -5.72 -3.40 16.42
N TYR A 24 -6.99 -3.26 16.01
CA TYR A 24 -7.90 -2.26 16.60
C TYR A 24 -8.47 -2.74 17.94
N ALA A 25 -8.71 -4.04 18.10
CA ALA A 25 -9.18 -4.63 19.35
C ALA A 25 -8.14 -4.53 20.48
N LEU A 26 -6.84 -4.38 20.14
CA LEU A 26 -5.78 -4.12 21.12
C LEU A 26 -5.85 -2.73 21.76
N ALA A 27 -6.53 -1.79 21.12
CA ALA A 27 -6.61 -0.43 21.61
C ALA A 27 -7.74 -0.28 22.65
N PRO A 28 -7.51 0.45 23.75
CA PRO A 28 -8.60 0.82 24.65
C PRO A 28 -9.61 1.70 23.90
N ARG A 29 -10.89 1.65 24.29
CA ARG A 29 -12.00 2.30 23.56
C ARG A 29 -11.79 3.78 23.27
N TRP A 30 -11.11 4.52 24.16
CA TRP A 30 -10.82 5.95 23.97
C TRP A 30 -9.75 6.20 22.89
N ALA A 31 -8.83 5.27 22.68
CA ALA A 31 -7.72 5.38 21.73
C ALA A 31 -8.08 4.90 20.32
N LEU A 32 -9.25 4.30 20.13
CA LEU A 32 -9.66 3.71 18.86
C LEU A 32 -9.75 4.75 17.73
N TYR A 33 -10.43 5.87 17.95
CA TYR A 33 -10.52 6.93 16.93
C TYR A 33 -9.17 7.60 16.61
N PRO A 34 -8.34 7.98 17.62
CA PRO A 34 -6.97 8.41 17.36
C PRO A 34 -6.14 7.40 16.57
N LEU A 35 -6.26 6.11 16.90
CA LEU A 35 -5.54 5.05 16.21
C LEU A 35 -5.98 4.89 14.74
N VAL A 36 -7.28 4.98 14.47
CA VAL A 36 -7.82 4.97 13.09
C VAL A 36 -7.31 6.16 12.29
N ALA A 37 -7.27 7.35 12.89
CA ALA A 37 -6.72 8.54 12.22
C ALA A 37 -5.23 8.36 11.90
N LEU A 38 -4.45 7.88 12.87
CA LEU A 38 -3.02 7.60 12.69
C LEU A 38 -2.79 6.52 11.62
N ALA A 39 -3.56 5.43 11.64
CA ALA A 39 -3.47 4.37 10.64
C ALA A 39 -3.79 4.89 9.24
N THR A 40 -4.81 5.75 9.11
CA THR A 40 -5.19 6.35 7.82
C THR A 40 -4.10 7.27 7.29
N LEU A 41 -3.49 8.10 8.14
CA LEU A 41 -2.35 8.94 7.76
C LEU A 41 -1.16 8.09 7.30
N ALA A 42 -0.86 7.01 8.03
CA ALA A 42 0.18 6.06 7.64
C ALA A 42 -0.13 5.41 6.28
N THR A 43 -1.39 5.03 6.01
CA THR A 43 -1.80 4.52 4.70
C THR A 43 -1.57 5.53 3.58
N VAL A 44 -1.88 6.81 3.78
CA VAL A 44 -1.64 7.86 2.78
C VAL A 44 -0.13 7.98 2.48
N ILE A 45 0.71 8.00 3.52
CA ILE A 45 2.18 8.09 3.36
C ILE A 45 2.70 6.87 2.59
N ALA A 46 2.26 5.66 2.95
CA ALA A 46 2.64 4.43 2.27
C ALA A 46 2.21 4.43 0.79
N SER A 47 1.01 4.91 0.48
CA SER A 47 0.54 5.04 -0.91
C SER A 47 1.43 6.01 -1.72
N GLN A 48 1.84 7.14 -1.14
CA GLN A 48 2.72 8.10 -1.83
C GLN A 48 4.10 7.49 -2.14
N ALA A 49 4.66 6.71 -1.22
CA ALA A 49 5.92 6.00 -1.43
C ALA A 49 5.81 4.99 -2.59
N LEU A 50 4.72 4.22 -2.65
CA LEU A 50 4.47 3.26 -3.73
C LEU A 50 4.29 3.94 -5.10
N ILE A 51 3.49 5.01 -5.17
CA ILE A 51 3.28 5.78 -6.42
C ILE A 51 4.62 6.31 -6.94
N SER A 52 5.45 6.88 -6.06
CA SER A 52 6.77 7.39 -6.41
C SER A 52 7.73 6.28 -6.86
N GLY A 53 7.67 5.11 -6.21
CA GLY A 53 8.39 3.91 -6.61
C GLY A 53 8.01 3.45 -8.02
N VAL A 54 6.72 3.44 -8.34
CA VAL A 54 6.23 3.09 -9.69
C VAL A 54 6.73 4.06 -10.75
N PHE A 55 6.76 5.37 -10.48
CA PHE A 55 7.33 6.33 -11.44
C PHE A 55 8.79 6.04 -11.73
N SER A 56 9.55 5.65 -10.71
CA SER A 56 10.97 5.26 -10.85
C SER A 56 11.13 4.00 -11.68
N LEU A 57 10.30 2.97 -11.42
CA LEU A 57 10.29 1.73 -12.20
C LEU A 57 9.92 1.99 -13.66
N VAL A 58 8.88 2.78 -13.94
CA VAL A 58 8.48 3.13 -15.32
C VAL A 58 9.62 3.85 -16.05
N ARG A 59 10.29 4.80 -15.40
CA ARG A 59 11.45 5.47 -15.99
C ARG A 59 12.56 4.48 -16.32
N GLN A 60 12.89 3.56 -15.41
CA GLN A 60 13.90 2.53 -15.62
C GLN A 60 13.49 1.58 -16.76
N SER A 61 12.23 1.15 -16.82
CA SER A 61 11.71 0.31 -17.91
C SER A 61 11.78 0.99 -19.27
N ILE A 62 11.56 2.30 -19.36
CA ILE A 62 11.74 3.08 -20.59
C ILE A 62 13.21 3.11 -21.01
N GLN A 63 14.13 3.27 -20.05
CA GLN A 63 15.58 3.26 -20.32
C GLN A 63 16.07 1.89 -20.79
N LEU A 64 15.46 0.82 -20.29
CA LEU A 64 15.73 -0.57 -20.72
C LEU A 64 15.05 -0.93 -22.05
N GLY A 65 14.24 -0.05 -22.64
CA GLY A 65 13.53 -0.30 -23.90
C GLY A 65 12.32 -1.24 -23.77
N VAL A 66 11.90 -1.59 -22.55
CA VAL A 66 10.76 -2.48 -22.27
C VAL A 66 9.43 -1.74 -22.43
N MET A 67 9.41 -0.43 -22.20
CA MET A 67 8.23 0.43 -22.35
C MET A 67 8.43 1.50 -23.41
N PRO A 68 7.36 1.93 -24.10
CA PRO A 68 7.42 3.06 -25.01
C PRO A 68 7.72 4.36 -24.24
N ARG A 69 8.28 5.34 -24.94
CA ARG A 69 8.59 6.65 -24.36
C ARG A 69 7.30 7.32 -23.87
N MET A 70 7.29 7.70 -22.59
CA MET A 70 6.19 8.43 -21.96
C MET A 70 6.67 9.78 -21.46
N ARG A 71 5.74 10.71 -21.26
CA ARG A 71 6.04 12.01 -20.65
C ARG A 71 6.45 11.81 -19.19
N ILE A 72 7.68 12.20 -18.86
CA ILE A 72 8.19 12.29 -17.49
C ILE A 72 8.45 13.76 -17.19
N VAL A 73 7.85 14.27 -16.13
CA VAL A 73 8.05 15.65 -15.65
C VAL A 73 9.00 15.58 -14.46
N GLN A 74 10.12 16.30 -14.54
CA GLN A 74 11.01 16.48 -13.40
C GLN A 74 10.35 17.48 -12.45
N THR A 75 10.05 17.06 -11.22
CA THR A 75 9.42 17.93 -10.20
C THR A 75 10.45 18.72 -9.41
N SER A 76 11.71 18.26 -9.36
CA SER A 76 12.81 19.03 -8.81
C SER A 76 13.96 19.18 -9.80
N PRO A 77 14.53 20.39 -9.94
CA PRO A 77 15.76 20.61 -10.71
C PRO A 77 16.99 20.00 -10.03
N SER A 78 16.97 19.81 -8.71
CA SER A 78 18.11 19.36 -7.91
C SER A 78 18.08 17.86 -7.57
N GLU A 79 16.91 17.23 -7.60
CA GLU A 79 16.74 15.84 -7.17
C GLU A 79 16.28 14.93 -8.32
N ILE A 80 17.19 14.06 -8.77
CA ILE A 80 16.97 13.15 -9.92
C ILE A 80 15.80 12.17 -9.67
N GLY A 81 15.50 11.88 -8.39
CA GLY A 81 14.42 10.98 -7.97
C GLY A 81 13.03 11.62 -7.94
N GLN A 82 12.94 12.96 -8.01
CA GLN A 82 11.66 13.65 -8.00
C GLN A 82 11.10 13.76 -9.41
N ILE A 83 10.34 12.73 -9.78
CA ILE A 83 9.70 12.61 -11.09
C ILE A 83 8.21 12.41 -10.94
N TYR A 84 7.45 12.96 -11.89
CA TYR A 84 6.03 12.73 -12.06
C TYR A 84 5.77 12.14 -13.45
N ALA A 85 5.08 11.00 -13.49
CA ALA A 85 4.68 10.33 -14.72
C ALA A 85 3.15 10.29 -14.83
N PRO A 86 2.51 11.24 -15.55
CA PRO A 86 1.06 11.38 -15.58
C PRO A 86 0.33 10.10 -16.04
N ALA A 87 0.84 9.45 -17.09
CA ALA A 87 0.26 8.22 -17.63
C ALA A 87 0.28 7.08 -16.61
N ALA A 88 1.40 6.90 -15.90
CA ALA A 88 1.52 5.90 -14.84
C ALA A 88 0.57 6.22 -13.67
N ASN A 89 0.44 7.50 -13.30
CA ASN A 89 -0.47 7.91 -12.23
C ASN A 89 -1.94 7.58 -12.56
N PHE A 90 -2.38 7.89 -13.79
CA PHE A 90 -3.72 7.53 -14.25
C PHE A 90 -3.92 6.02 -14.33
N ALA A 91 -2.92 5.29 -14.84
CA ALA A 91 -2.98 3.83 -14.90
C ALA A 91 -3.11 3.21 -13.50
N LEU A 92 -2.33 3.69 -12.52
CA LEU A 92 -2.44 3.27 -11.12
C LEU A 92 -3.81 3.58 -10.54
N MET A 93 -4.34 4.79 -10.76
CA MET A 93 -5.67 5.16 -10.29
C MET A 93 -6.75 4.21 -10.83
N LEU A 94 -6.75 3.96 -12.14
CA LEU A 94 -7.70 3.03 -12.77
C LEU A 94 -7.53 1.60 -12.25
N ALA A 95 -6.29 1.13 -12.09
CA ALA A 95 -6.00 -0.20 -11.55
C ALA A 95 -6.50 -0.33 -10.10
N CYS A 96 -6.24 0.65 -9.24
CA CYS A 96 -6.75 0.67 -7.87
C CYS A 96 -8.28 0.64 -7.83
N MET A 97 -8.95 1.47 -8.63
CA MET A 97 -10.42 1.45 -8.73
C MET A 97 -10.94 0.09 -9.20
N ALA A 98 -10.33 -0.47 -10.25
CA ALA A 98 -10.72 -1.78 -10.78
C ALA A 98 -10.55 -2.89 -9.73
N LEU A 99 -9.45 -2.90 -8.97
CA LEU A 99 -9.23 -3.86 -7.90
C LEU A 99 -10.27 -3.74 -6.79
N VAL A 100 -10.57 -2.53 -6.32
CA VAL A 100 -11.58 -2.31 -5.28
C VAL A 100 -12.97 -2.80 -5.76
N LEU A 101 -13.35 -2.48 -6.99
CA LEU A 101 -14.63 -2.88 -7.57
C LEU A 101 -14.72 -4.39 -7.85
N ALA A 102 -13.62 -5.02 -8.25
CA ALA A 102 -13.56 -6.45 -8.56
C ALA A 102 -13.58 -7.31 -7.29
N PHE A 103 -12.75 -6.98 -6.29
CA PHE A 103 -12.60 -7.80 -5.09
C PHE A 103 -13.69 -7.53 -4.03
N ARG A 104 -14.26 -6.32 -4.01
CA ARG A 104 -15.39 -5.84 -3.19
C ARG A 104 -15.24 -5.88 -1.66
N THR A 105 -14.44 -6.81 -1.13
CA THR A 105 -14.19 -6.99 0.29
C THR A 105 -12.70 -6.89 0.59
N SER A 106 -12.37 -6.39 1.77
CA SER A 106 -10.97 -6.25 2.23
C SER A 106 -10.26 -7.61 2.31
N GLY A 107 -10.98 -8.67 2.69
CA GLY A 107 -10.41 -10.03 2.76
C GLY A 107 -9.99 -10.57 1.40
N ASN A 108 -10.83 -10.41 0.38
CA ASN A 108 -10.51 -10.84 -0.98
C ASN A 108 -9.33 -10.07 -1.55
N LEU A 109 -9.28 -8.75 -1.30
CA LEU A 109 -8.16 -7.91 -1.74
C LEU A 109 -6.85 -8.28 -1.03
N ALA A 110 -6.90 -8.59 0.27
CA ALA A 110 -5.74 -9.02 1.03
C ALA A 110 -5.18 -10.37 0.54
N ALA A 111 -6.05 -11.33 0.19
CA ALA A 111 -5.63 -12.60 -0.38
C ALA A 111 -4.93 -12.41 -1.74
N ALA A 112 -5.49 -11.58 -2.63
CA ALA A 112 -4.90 -11.27 -3.93
C ALA A 112 -3.54 -10.57 -3.81
N TYR A 113 -3.43 -9.61 -2.87
CA TYR A 113 -2.16 -8.95 -2.55
C TYR A 113 -1.08 -9.94 -2.09
N GLY A 114 -1.45 -10.91 -1.23
CA GLY A 114 -0.54 -11.95 -0.77
C GLY A 114 0.05 -12.76 -1.93
N VAL A 115 -0.81 -13.24 -2.84
CA VAL A 115 -0.38 -13.97 -4.05
C VAL A 115 0.55 -13.12 -4.92
N ALA A 116 0.21 -11.84 -5.15
CA ALA A 116 1.00 -10.94 -5.98
C ALA A 116 2.42 -10.74 -5.44
N ILE A 117 2.57 -10.56 -4.12
CA ILE A 117 3.91 -10.44 -3.51
C ILE A 117 4.68 -11.74 -3.64
N THR A 118 4.05 -12.88 -3.34
CA THR A 118 4.72 -14.18 -3.42
C THR A 118 5.28 -14.39 -4.83
N ILE A 119 4.51 -14.08 -5.87
CA ILE A 119 4.97 -14.18 -7.27
C ILE A 119 6.11 -13.19 -7.56
N THR A 120 6.06 -11.98 -7.00
CA THR A 120 7.09 -10.94 -7.25
C THR A 120 8.43 -11.25 -6.56
N MET A 121 8.42 -12.02 -5.47
CA MET A 121 9.61 -12.39 -4.68
C MET A 121 10.24 -13.72 -5.10
N LEU A 122 9.59 -14.46 -6.00
CA LEU A 122 10.10 -15.69 -6.64
C LEU A 122 11.02 -15.32 -7.81
#